data_AF-A0A2D7BAK7-F1
#
_entry.id   AF-A0A2D7BAK7-F1
#
_cell.length_a   1.000
_cell.length_b   1.000
_cell.length_c   1.000
_cell.angle_alpha   90.00
_cell.angle_beta   90.00
_cell.angle_gamma   90.00
#
_symmetry.space_group_name_H-M   'P 1'
#
loop_
_entity.id
_entity.type
_entity.pdbx_description
1 polymer ?
#
loop_
_entity_poly.entity_id
_entity_poly.type
_entity_poly.pdbx_seq_one_letter_code
_entity_poly.pdbx_strand_id
1 'polypeptide(L)'
;MKILISILAIWFVALFLKVFTPSEPSKVVSAGLKRAPRIEIRESSNPTEAIQNLEEFNFTAPEQTGSVTRVYQWNTVGIRGHHLQTGKVRFDISKNELIRQIASFGVSEESLSFSYRKGNLARILERKRRAFAKRGILTNGSQYRPDYRWMIRQSRKPIQHVSQMLKQSFEKKSGKSGSDLIAYITNFVQNLDYRIPQSPREWPWKPQLQIVNCGVNMPLETLYNGWGDCDSKSVLLATLLGNLGNINTVFLEGNRHAFIGIAGMPGRNEHFVTHRNIKYRLIETTTPYPIGKISKKSWTGIQKEQFQVYQVQ
;
A
#
# COMPACT_ATOMS: atom_id res chain seq x y z
N MET A 1 -50.40 -28.97 -20.55
CA MET A 1 -49.28 -29.50 -19.72
C MET A 1 -47.88 -28.98 -20.08
N LYS A 2 -47.67 -28.26 -21.19
CA LYS A 2 -46.36 -27.64 -21.55
C LYS A 2 -46.17 -26.19 -21.09
N ILE A 3 -47.19 -25.55 -20.50
CA ILE A 3 -47.14 -24.14 -20.05
C ILE A 3 -46.76 -24.02 -18.57
N LEU A 4 -46.95 -25.07 -17.75
CA LEU A 4 -46.57 -25.05 -16.33
C LEU A 4 -45.05 -25.18 -16.08
N ILE A 5 -44.28 -25.73 -17.03
CA ILE A 5 -42.84 -25.93 -16.86
C ILE A 5 -42.05 -24.62 -17.09
N SER A 6 -42.57 -23.71 -17.91
CA SER A 6 -41.93 -22.41 -18.17
C SER A 6 -42.06 -21.41 -17.01
N ILE A 7 -43.10 -21.53 -16.18
CA ILE A 7 -43.31 -20.62 -15.03
C ILE A 7 -42.40 -21.02 -13.86
N LEU A 8 -42.11 -22.31 -13.66
CA LEU A 8 -41.18 -22.76 -12.62
C LEU A 8 -39.71 -22.35 -12.91
N ALA A 9 -39.30 -22.30 -14.17
CA ALA A 9 -37.94 -21.87 -14.54
C ALA A 9 -37.69 -20.37 -14.27
N ILE A 10 -38.73 -19.53 -14.36
CA ILE A 10 -38.64 -18.10 -14.10
C ILE A 10 -38.55 -17.81 -12.58
N TRP A 11 -39.19 -18.62 -11.75
CA TRP A 11 -39.09 -18.49 -10.28
C TRP A 11 -37.74 -18.94 -9.73
N PHE A 12 -37.07 -19.93 -10.34
CA PHE A 12 -35.75 -20.39 -9.89
C PHE A 12 -34.63 -19.38 -10.19
N VAL A 13 -34.72 -18.63 -11.29
CA VAL A 13 -33.76 -17.57 -11.63
C VAL A 13 -33.95 -16.32 -10.76
N ALA A 14 -35.19 -16.00 -10.36
CA ALA A 14 -35.47 -14.89 -9.46
C ALA A 14 -35.00 -15.14 -8.02
N LEU A 15 -34.96 -16.39 -7.56
CA LEU A 15 -34.45 -16.74 -6.23
C LEU A 15 -32.91 -16.69 -6.16
N PHE A 16 -32.21 -16.95 -7.27
CA PHE A 16 -30.75 -16.89 -7.34
C PHE A 16 -30.21 -15.44 -7.40
N LEU A 17 -31.00 -14.49 -7.90
CA LEU A 17 -30.62 -13.07 -7.96
C LEU A 17 -30.84 -12.30 -6.65
N LYS A 18 -31.52 -12.89 -5.66
CA LYS A 18 -31.78 -12.24 -4.36
C LYS A 18 -30.70 -12.50 -3.30
N VAL A 19 -29.70 -13.33 -3.60
CA VAL A 19 -28.59 -13.67 -2.69
C VAL A 19 -27.37 -12.74 -2.86
N PHE A 20 -27.38 -11.82 -3.83
CA PHE A 20 -26.25 -10.91 -4.13
C PHE A 20 -26.65 -9.43 -4.23
N THR A 21 -27.51 -8.95 -3.35
CA THR A 21 -27.68 -7.49 -3.15
C THR A 21 -26.80 -7.02 -1.99
N PRO A 22 -25.75 -6.21 -2.22
CA PRO A 22 -25.04 -5.56 -1.13
C PRO A 22 -26.00 -4.60 -0.41
N SER A 23 -26.10 -4.75 0.91
CA SER A 23 -26.87 -3.86 1.79
C SER A 23 -26.46 -2.40 1.59
N GLU A 24 -27.46 -1.51 1.53
CA GLU A 24 -27.26 -0.06 1.41
C GLU A 24 -26.25 0.46 2.45
N PRO A 25 -25.27 1.31 2.06
CA PRO A 25 -24.40 1.94 3.03
C PRO A 25 -25.18 2.99 3.82
N SER A 26 -25.30 2.75 5.12
CA SER A 26 -25.79 3.70 6.12
C SER A 26 -25.13 5.06 5.94
N LYS A 27 -25.95 6.12 5.87
CA LYS A 27 -25.50 7.53 5.86
C LYS A 27 -24.72 7.82 7.14
N VAL A 28 -23.40 7.82 7.05
CA VAL A 28 -22.51 8.39 8.08
C VAL A 28 -22.10 9.79 7.61
N VAL A 29 -22.49 10.78 8.39
CA VAL A 29 -22.12 12.20 8.22
C VAL A 29 -20.60 12.32 8.22
N SER A 30 -20.04 12.74 7.08
CA SER A 30 -18.60 12.86 6.85
C SER A 30 -18.10 14.24 7.28
N ALA A 31 -17.37 14.31 8.38
CA ALA A 31 -16.44 15.40 8.63
C ALA A 31 -15.01 14.93 8.28
N GLY A 32 -14.36 15.62 7.34
CA GLY A 32 -12.89 15.74 7.32
C GLY A 32 -12.04 14.81 6.44
N LEU A 33 -12.49 14.32 5.29
CA LEU A 33 -11.59 13.76 4.26
C LEU A 33 -12.05 14.20 2.86
N LYS A 34 -11.16 14.85 2.09
CA LYS A 34 -11.42 15.20 0.69
C LYS A 34 -11.66 13.90 -0.10
N ARG A 35 -12.74 13.89 -0.87
CA ARG A 35 -13.23 12.75 -1.66
C ARG A 35 -12.12 12.17 -2.52
N ALA A 36 -12.03 10.84 -2.60
CA ALA A 36 -11.20 10.16 -3.60
C ALA A 36 -11.49 10.77 -4.99
N PRO A 37 -10.48 10.97 -5.84
CA PRO A 37 -10.69 11.56 -7.16
C PRO A 37 -11.69 10.71 -7.94
N ARG A 38 -12.75 11.35 -8.43
CA ARG A 38 -13.89 10.70 -9.09
C ARG A 38 -13.66 10.74 -10.60
N ILE A 39 -13.97 9.65 -11.30
CA ILE A 39 -13.97 9.62 -12.77
C ILE A 39 -15.06 10.58 -13.28
N GLU A 40 -14.67 11.56 -14.07
CA GLU A 40 -15.64 12.27 -14.92
C GLU A 40 -15.80 11.50 -16.23
N ILE A 41 -16.97 10.87 -16.37
CA ILE A 41 -17.38 10.15 -17.57
C ILE A 41 -18.31 11.05 -18.36
N ARG A 42 -17.91 11.45 -19.58
CA ARG A 42 -18.75 12.24 -20.49
C ARG A 42 -18.94 11.48 -21.81
N GLU A 43 -20.20 11.33 -22.24
CA GLU A 43 -20.51 10.79 -23.57
C GLU A 43 -20.21 11.87 -24.62
N SER A 44 -19.50 11.54 -25.69
CA SER A 44 -19.05 12.51 -26.71
C SER A 44 -19.32 12.00 -28.13
N SER A 45 -19.75 12.92 -29.00
CA SER A 45 -19.96 12.69 -30.43
C SER A 45 -18.65 12.62 -31.23
N ASN A 46 -17.51 13.05 -30.69
CA ASN A 46 -16.22 13.06 -31.42
C ASN A 46 -15.00 12.77 -30.51
N PRO A 47 -14.55 11.51 -30.35
CA PRO A 47 -13.48 11.13 -29.44
C PRO A 47 -12.25 10.65 -30.22
N THR A 48 -11.36 11.56 -30.58
CA THR A 48 -10.10 11.18 -31.26
C THR A 48 -8.84 11.49 -30.43
N GLU A 49 -8.93 12.23 -29.32
CA GLU A 49 -7.70 12.73 -28.65
C GLU A 49 -7.34 12.09 -27.29
N ALA A 50 -8.17 11.22 -26.71
CA ALA A 50 -7.96 10.80 -25.31
C ALA A 50 -6.89 9.70 -25.07
N ILE A 51 -6.11 9.29 -26.08
CA ILE A 51 -5.46 7.96 -26.06
C ILE A 51 -3.93 7.97 -26.28
N GLN A 52 -3.32 9.06 -26.76
CA GLN A 52 -1.89 9.04 -27.12
C GLN A 52 -0.90 9.30 -25.96
N ASN A 53 -1.33 9.82 -24.81
CA ASN A 53 -0.41 10.28 -23.75
C ASN A 53 0.01 9.22 -22.70
N LEU A 54 -0.12 7.92 -22.99
CA LEU A 54 0.21 6.86 -22.03
C LEU A 54 1.52 6.11 -22.32
N GLU A 55 2.21 6.39 -23.43
CA GLU A 55 3.40 5.65 -23.84
C GLU A 55 4.72 6.37 -23.51
N GLU A 56 5.55 5.63 -22.76
CA GLU A 56 7.01 5.69 -22.65
C GLU A 56 7.69 7.05 -22.43
N PHE A 57 7.89 7.39 -21.16
CA PHE A 57 8.87 8.40 -20.76
C PHE A 57 10.22 7.73 -20.47
N ASN A 58 11.07 7.61 -21.49
CA ASN A 58 12.48 7.27 -21.31
C ASN A 58 13.24 8.50 -20.81
N PHE A 59 13.79 8.43 -19.60
CA PHE A 59 14.58 9.51 -19.00
C PHE A 59 15.98 9.02 -18.65
N THR A 60 16.98 9.75 -19.15
CA THR A 60 18.39 9.61 -18.81
C THR A 60 18.85 10.88 -18.09
N ALA A 61 18.78 10.88 -16.75
CA ALA A 61 19.48 11.88 -15.94
C ALA A 61 20.92 11.43 -15.67
N PRO A 62 21.88 12.37 -15.54
CA PRO A 62 23.21 12.08 -14.98
C PRO A 62 23.07 11.55 -13.54
N GLU A 63 23.92 10.60 -13.16
CA GLU A 63 23.86 9.93 -11.85
C GLU A 63 24.23 10.90 -10.71
N GLN A 64 23.21 11.38 -10.00
CA GLN A 64 23.39 12.14 -8.77
C GLN A 64 23.03 11.27 -7.56
N THR A 65 23.94 11.14 -6.61
CA THR A 65 23.70 10.47 -5.33
C THR A 65 23.36 11.51 -4.25
N GLY A 66 22.36 11.21 -3.43
CA GLY A 66 22.05 11.97 -2.21
C GLY A 66 22.29 11.09 -0.99
N SER A 67 22.95 11.62 0.04
CA SER A 67 23.17 10.88 1.28
C SER A 67 22.09 11.25 2.30
N VAL A 68 21.44 10.25 2.88
CA VAL A 68 20.36 10.41 3.85
C VAL A 68 20.76 9.73 5.16
N THR A 69 20.81 10.51 6.24
CA THR A 69 21.08 9.97 7.58
C THR A 69 19.80 9.85 8.38
N ARG A 70 19.61 8.72 9.06
CA ARG A 70 18.47 8.47 9.96
C ARG A 70 18.95 8.06 11.34
N VAL A 71 18.39 8.72 12.34
CA VAL A 71 18.52 8.37 13.76
C VAL A 71 17.20 7.75 14.19
N TYR A 72 17.26 6.67 14.96
CA TYR A 72 16.08 5.97 15.45
C TYR A 72 16.39 5.35 16.80
N GLN A 73 15.35 5.11 17.59
CA GLN A 73 15.48 4.45 18.87
C GLN A 73 14.85 3.07 18.81
N TRP A 74 15.50 2.06 19.40
CA TRP A 74 14.90 0.75 19.60
C TRP A 74 15.08 0.28 21.03
N ASN A 75 14.10 -0.47 21.50
CA ASN A 75 14.19 -1.15 22.78
C ASN A 75 14.75 -2.55 22.56
N THR A 76 15.85 -2.87 23.23
CA THR A 76 16.28 -4.28 23.39
C THR A 76 15.68 -4.83 24.66
N VAL A 77 15.05 -6.00 24.57
CA VAL A 77 14.66 -6.77 25.75
C VAL A 77 15.86 -7.65 26.13
N GLY A 78 16.51 -7.31 27.23
CA GLY A 78 17.58 -8.10 27.83
C GLY A 78 17.10 -8.86 29.06
N ILE A 79 17.90 -9.82 29.53
CA ILE A 79 17.63 -10.59 30.77
C ILE A 79 17.54 -9.68 32.01
N ARG A 80 18.07 -8.45 31.93
CA ARG A 80 18.06 -7.44 33.02
C ARG A 80 17.07 -6.28 32.83
N GLY A 81 16.12 -6.40 31.89
CA GLY A 81 15.07 -5.39 31.66
C GLY A 81 15.13 -4.72 30.28
N HIS A 82 14.30 -3.69 30.11
CA HIS A 82 14.24 -2.90 28.87
C HIS A 82 15.39 -1.90 28.83
N HIS A 83 16.27 -2.02 27.84
CA HIS A 83 17.28 -1.02 27.55
C HIS A 83 16.94 -0.31 26.24
N LEU A 84 16.63 0.98 26.33
CA LEU A 84 16.49 1.86 25.18
C LEU A 84 17.88 2.08 24.58
N GLN A 85 18.05 1.72 23.32
CA GLN A 85 19.26 1.96 22.55
C GLN A 85 18.95 2.90 21.40
N THR A 86 19.85 3.84 21.15
CA THR A 86 19.77 4.74 20.00
C THR A 86 20.62 4.18 18.86
N GLY A 87 20.00 4.05 17.69
CA GLY A 87 20.62 3.70 16.43
C GLY A 87 20.80 4.92 15.53
N LYS A 88 21.89 4.92 14.77
CA LYS A 88 22.07 5.83 13.64
C LYS A 88 22.50 4.98 12.45
N VAL A 89 21.78 5.09 11.35
CA VAL A 89 22.16 4.47 10.08
C VAL A 89 22.12 5.54 9.00
N ARG A 90 23.17 5.57 8.20
CA ARG A 90 23.30 6.45 7.04
C ARG A 90 23.14 5.59 5.79
N PHE A 91 22.33 6.05 4.86
CA PHE A 91 22.06 5.40 3.59
C PHE A 91 22.41 6.36 2.46
N ASP A 92 22.96 5.85 1.38
CA ASP A 92 23.15 6.62 0.15
C ASP A 92 22.05 6.22 -0.84
N ILE A 93 21.23 7.19 -1.22
CA ILE A 93 20.10 7.00 -2.13
C ILE A 93 20.44 7.70 -3.44
N SER A 94 20.48 6.93 -4.53
CA SER A 94 20.57 7.50 -5.88
C SER A 94 19.33 8.36 -6.14
N LYS A 95 19.53 9.65 -6.42
CA LYS A 95 18.43 10.57 -6.78
C LYS A 95 17.71 10.08 -8.02
N ASN A 96 18.44 9.50 -8.98
CA ASN A 96 17.85 8.95 -10.19
C ASN A 96 16.96 7.75 -9.89
N GLU A 97 17.37 6.88 -8.97
CA GLU A 97 16.51 5.77 -8.54
C GLU A 97 15.29 6.26 -7.77
N LEU A 98 15.44 7.25 -6.90
CA LEU A 98 14.32 7.91 -6.22
C LEU A 98 13.31 8.47 -7.23
N ILE A 99 13.80 9.25 -8.20
CA ILE A 99 13.02 9.81 -9.31
C ILE A 99 12.31 8.68 -10.06
N ARG A 100 13.01 7.62 -10.48
CA ARG A 100 12.40 6.47 -11.17
C ARG A 100 11.31 5.79 -10.35
N GLN A 101 11.51 5.60 -9.04
CA GLN A 101 10.51 5.00 -8.16
C GLN A 101 9.26 5.88 -8.06
N ILE A 102 9.42 7.18 -7.82
CA ILE A 102 8.30 8.14 -7.79
C ILE A 102 7.59 8.17 -9.15
N ALA A 103 8.35 8.18 -10.24
CA ALA A 103 7.81 8.17 -11.62
C ALA A 103 6.94 6.95 -11.85
N SER A 104 7.35 5.78 -11.36
CA SER A 104 6.73 4.50 -11.72
C SER A 104 5.34 4.33 -11.14
N PHE A 105 4.99 5.07 -10.09
CA PHE A 105 3.76 4.91 -9.33
C PHE A 105 2.80 6.08 -9.55
N GLY A 106 1.51 5.74 -9.63
CA GLY A 106 0.45 6.72 -9.85
C GLY A 106 0.23 7.03 -11.33
N VAL A 107 -0.82 7.79 -11.60
CA VAL A 107 -1.27 8.15 -12.95
C VAL A 107 -1.42 9.66 -13.06
N SER A 108 -1.38 10.22 -14.27
CA SER A 108 -1.68 11.64 -14.43
C SER A 108 -3.14 11.92 -14.08
N GLU A 109 -3.43 13.08 -13.49
CA GLU A 109 -4.80 13.49 -13.18
C GLU A 109 -5.69 13.51 -14.44
N GLU A 110 -5.15 13.98 -15.57
CA GLU A 110 -5.82 13.97 -16.87
C GLU A 110 -6.28 12.58 -17.30
N SER A 111 -5.53 11.53 -16.94
CA SER A 111 -5.88 10.16 -17.30
C SER A 111 -7.12 9.65 -16.56
N LEU A 112 -7.57 10.33 -15.51
CA LEU A 112 -8.79 9.99 -14.79
C LEU A 112 -10.06 10.36 -15.57
N SER A 113 -9.97 11.33 -16.48
CA SER A 113 -11.09 11.76 -17.32
C SER A 113 -10.99 11.16 -18.72
N PHE A 114 -12.12 10.79 -19.31
CA PHE A 114 -12.16 10.35 -20.71
C PHE A 114 -13.54 10.42 -21.33
N SER A 115 -13.53 10.57 -22.64
CA SER A 115 -14.70 10.53 -23.50
C SER A 115 -14.82 9.18 -24.20
N TYR A 116 -16.04 8.72 -24.46
CA TYR A 116 -16.30 7.47 -25.16
C TYR A 116 -17.50 7.60 -26.10
N ARG A 117 -17.54 6.73 -27.12
CA ARG A 117 -18.75 6.51 -27.93
C ARG A 117 -19.58 5.37 -27.33
N LYS A 118 -20.90 5.47 -27.47
CA LYS A 118 -21.84 4.38 -27.13
C LYS A 118 -21.36 3.05 -27.73
N GLY A 119 -21.35 1.99 -26.91
CA GLY A 119 -20.84 0.66 -27.29
C GLY A 119 -19.35 0.41 -27.05
N ASN A 120 -18.53 1.42 -26.79
CA ASN A 120 -17.07 1.25 -26.56
C ASN A 120 -16.63 1.39 -25.10
N LEU A 121 -17.54 1.70 -24.17
CA LEU A 121 -17.22 2.00 -22.77
C LEU A 121 -16.44 0.86 -22.08
N ALA A 122 -16.93 -0.38 -22.20
CA ALA A 122 -16.31 -1.54 -21.56
C ALA A 122 -14.86 -1.76 -22.02
N ARG A 123 -14.62 -1.59 -23.33
CA ARG A 123 -13.27 -1.71 -23.92
C ARG A 123 -12.33 -0.61 -23.42
N ILE A 124 -12.82 0.63 -23.30
CA ILE A 124 -12.02 1.76 -22.80
C ILE A 124 -11.71 1.58 -21.31
N LEU A 125 -12.69 1.19 -20.50
CA LEU A 125 -12.50 0.91 -19.08
C LEU A 125 -11.48 -0.21 -18.85
N GLU A 126 -11.55 -1.30 -19.62
CA GLU A 126 -10.59 -2.39 -19.51
C GLU A 126 -9.17 -1.97 -19.92
N ARG A 127 -9.03 -1.17 -21.00
CA ARG A 127 -7.73 -0.61 -21.41
C ARG A 127 -7.15 0.29 -20.32
N LYS A 128 -7.96 1.16 -19.71
CA LYS A 128 -7.53 2.03 -18.60
C LYS A 128 -7.15 1.22 -17.37
N ARG A 129 -7.96 0.23 -16.98
CA ARG A 129 -7.65 -0.68 -15.87
C ARG A 129 -6.28 -1.33 -16.06
N ARG A 130 -5.97 -1.84 -17.27
CA ARG A 130 -4.65 -2.41 -17.57
C ARG A 130 -3.53 -1.37 -17.50
N ALA A 131 -3.74 -0.18 -18.06
CA ALA A 131 -2.76 0.90 -18.01
C ALA A 131 -2.47 1.35 -16.56
N PHE A 132 -3.50 1.44 -15.73
CA PHE A 132 -3.41 1.87 -14.33
C PHE A 132 -2.71 0.80 -13.48
N ALA A 133 -3.04 -0.48 -13.71
CA ALA A 133 -2.39 -1.60 -13.04
C ALA A 133 -0.88 -1.66 -13.32
N LYS A 134 -0.42 -1.26 -14.52
CA LYS A 134 1.02 -1.13 -14.83
C LYS A 134 1.73 -0.08 -13.97
N ARG A 135 0.99 0.87 -13.41
CA ARG A 135 1.49 1.97 -12.57
C ARG A 135 1.10 1.83 -11.09
N GLY A 136 0.75 0.61 -10.68
CA GLY A 136 0.41 0.30 -9.30
C GLY A 136 -0.94 0.84 -8.84
N ILE A 137 -1.87 1.15 -9.75
CA ILE A 137 -3.21 1.63 -9.42
C ILE A 137 -4.26 0.57 -9.78
N LEU A 138 -5.00 0.11 -8.77
CA LEU A 138 -6.17 -0.74 -8.96
C LEU A 138 -7.41 0.11 -9.13
N THR A 139 -8.31 -0.31 -10.02
CA THR A 139 -9.60 0.35 -10.22
C THR A 139 -10.71 -0.64 -10.50
N ASN A 140 -11.91 -0.31 -10.02
CA ASN A 140 -13.17 -0.98 -10.37
C ASN A 140 -14.06 -0.10 -11.28
N GLY A 141 -13.50 0.98 -11.85
CA GLY A 141 -14.22 1.94 -12.68
C GLY A 141 -14.91 3.08 -11.91
N SER A 142 -14.95 3.03 -10.58
CA SER A 142 -15.50 4.12 -9.75
C SER A 142 -14.56 4.58 -8.64
N GLN A 143 -13.64 3.72 -8.22
CA GLN A 143 -12.67 3.96 -7.18
C GLN A 143 -11.26 3.60 -7.66
N TYR A 144 -10.29 4.27 -7.06
CA TYR A 144 -8.86 4.05 -7.27
C TYR A 144 -8.21 3.73 -5.94
N ARG A 145 -7.35 2.72 -5.91
CA ARG A 145 -6.56 2.38 -4.74
C ARG A 145 -5.16 1.94 -5.13
N PRO A 146 -4.17 2.10 -4.24
CA PRO A 146 -2.84 1.55 -4.46
C PRO A 146 -2.89 0.01 -4.60
N ASP A 147 -2.06 -0.51 -5.50
CA ASP A 147 -1.69 -1.93 -5.53
C ASP A 147 -0.47 -2.13 -4.61
N TYR A 148 -0.70 -2.41 -3.34
CA TYR A 148 0.38 -2.59 -2.36
C TYR A 148 1.34 -3.73 -2.74
N ARG A 149 0.86 -4.78 -3.40
CA ARG A 149 1.71 -5.89 -3.89
C ARG A 149 2.62 -5.41 -5.01
N TRP A 150 2.10 -4.61 -5.94
CA TRP A 150 2.90 -3.98 -6.99
C TRP A 150 3.96 -3.07 -6.37
N MET A 151 3.60 -2.21 -5.41
CA MET A 151 4.53 -1.28 -4.77
C MET A 151 5.68 -2.02 -4.09
N ILE A 152 5.38 -3.05 -3.29
CA ILE A 152 6.41 -3.87 -2.62
C ILE A 152 7.33 -4.52 -3.65
N ARG A 153 6.78 -5.15 -4.70
CA ARG A 153 7.58 -5.78 -5.76
C ARG A 153 8.47 -4.79 -6.48
N GLN A 154 7.94 -3.64 -6.86
CA GLN A 154 8.66 -2.60 -7.59
C GLN A 154 9.80 -2.00 -6.77
N SER A 155 9.66 -1.97 -5.44
CA SER A 155 10.65 -1.39 -4.53
C SER A 155 11.64 -2.38 -3.92
N ARG A 156 11.52 -3.70 -4.16
CA ARG A 156 12.46 -4.70 -3.61
C ARG A 156 13.92 -4.39 -3.95
N LYS A 157 14.25 -4.35 -5.24
CA LYS A 157 15.62 -4.11 -5.73
C LYS A 157 16.16 -2.73 -5.29
N PRO A 158 15.43 -1.61 -5.47
CA PRO A 158 15.87 -0.29 -5.03
C PRO A 158 16.24 -0.19 -3.55
N ILE A 159 15.56 -0.94 -2.68
CA ILE A 159 15.74 -0.90 -1.21
C ILE A 159 16.57 -2.06 -0.66
N GLN A 160 17.01 -2.98 -1.52
CA GLN A 160 17.74 -4.17 -1.08
C GLN A 160 18.99 -3.82 -0.26
N HIS A 161 19.77 -2.84 -0.71
CA HIS A 161 20.98 -2.39 0.00
C HIS A 161 20.65 -1.84 1.39
N VAL A 162 19.59 -1.01 1.53
CA VAL A 162 19.10 -0.48 2.81
C VAL A 162 18.76 -1.61 3.76
N SER A 163 18.07 -2.65 3.26
CA SER A 163 17.66 -3.81 4.03
C SER A 163 18.88 -4.54 4.61
N GLN A 164 19.89 -4.77 3.76
CA GLN A 164 21.14 -5.40 4.19
C GLN A 164 21.93 -4.53 5.17
N MET A 165 21.96 -3.20 4.99
CA MET A 165 22.62 -2.29 5.92
C MET A 165 21.96 -2.29 7.31
N LEU A 166 20.62 -2.33 7.37
CA LEU A 166 19.90 -2.47 8.64
C LEU A 166 20.23 -3.79 9.33
N LYS A 167 20.23 -4.90 8.57
CA LYS A 167 20.64 -6.21 9.10
C LYS A 167 22.06 -6.21 9.63
N GLN A 168 23.03 -5.69 8.87
CA GLN A 168 24.42 -5.59 9.30
C GLN A 168 24.58 -4.67 10.53
N SER A 169 23.83 -3.57 10.59
CA SER A 169 23.84 -2.66 11.75
C SER A 169 23.29 -3.34 13.01
N PHE A 170 22.26 -4.17 12.86
CA PHE A 170 21.73 -5.02 13.92
C PHE A 170 22.76 -6.05 14.38
N GLU A 171 23.34 -6.84 13.46
CA GLU A 171 24.31 -7.90 13.77
C GLU A 171 25.55 -7.37 14.51
N LYS A 172 26.03 -6.17 14.15
CA LYS A 172 27.16 -5.52 14.84
C LYS A 172 26.85 -5.10 16.28
N LYS A 173 25.59 -4.82 16.60
CA LYS A 173 25.16 -4.32 17.91
C LYS A 173 24.58 -5.41 18.80
N SER A 174 24.06 -6.46 18.20
CA SER A 174 23.44 -7.58 18.88
C SER A 174 23.68 -8.86 18.08
N GLY A 175 24.36 -9.84 18.67
CA GLY A 175 24.50 -11.19 18.11
C GLY A 175 23.25 -12.06 18.33
N LYS A 176 22.04 -11.52 18.09
CA LYS A 176 20.76 -12.15 18.50
C LYS A 176 19.90 -12.64 17.32
N SER A 177 18.80 -13.33 17.67
CA SER A 177 17.89 -14.10 16.83
C SER A 177 17.16 -13.33 15.71
N GLY A 178 16.59 -14.05 14.73
CA GLY A 178 15.83 -13.45 13.63
C GLY A 178 14.59 -12.64 14.05
N SER A 179 13.93 -12.98 15.16
CA SER A 179 12.80 -12.18 15.70
C SER A 179 13.23 -10.81 16.21
N ASP A 180 14.44 -10.71 16.75
CA ASP A 180 15.01 -9.44 17.23
C ASP A 180 15.33 -8.51 16.05
N LEU A 181 15.77 -9.07 14.91
CA LEU A 181 15.97 -8.32 13.68
C LEU A 181 14.65 -7.74 13.14
N ILE A 182 13.55 -8.50 13.18
CA ILE A 182 12.23 -8.00 12.75
C ILE A 182 11.77 -6.85 13.65
N ALA A 183 11.91 -7.00 14.96
CA ALA A 183 11.58 -5.94 15.92
C ALA A 183 12.44 -4.69 15.71
N TYR A 184 13.73 -4.87 15.42
CA TYR A 184 14.64 -3.79 15.10
C TYR A 184 14.21 -2.96 13.88
N ILE A 185 13.91 -3.63 12.77
CA ILE A 185 13.48 -2.96 11.53
C ILE A 185 12.10 -2.34 11.70
N THR A 186 11.21 -3.00 12.45
CA THR A 186 9.90 -2.45 12.82
C THR A 186 10.08 -1.13 13.57
N ASN A 187 10.93 -1.09 14.59
CA ASN A 187 11.23 0.13 15.34
C ASN A 187 11.83 1.21 14.43
N PHE A 188 12.77 0.86 13.53
CA PHE A 188 13.32 1.79 12.55
C PHE A 188 12.21 2.48 11.74
N VAL A 189 11.25 1.72 11.21
CA VAL A 189 10.13 2.27 10.45
C VAL A 189 9.17 3.07 11.34
N GLN A 190 8.84 2.57 12.53
CA GLN A 190 7.96 3.26 13.48
C GLN A 190 8.47 4.67 13.84
N ASN A 191 9.79 4.86 13.91
CA ASN A 191 10.43 6.15 14.21
C ASN A 191 10.39 7.18 13.06
N LEU A 192 9.96 6.83 11.85
CA LEU A 192 9.75 7.82 10.79
C LEU A 192 8.56 8.74 11.13
N ASP A 193 8.59 10.02 10.73
CA ASP A 193 7.47 10.91 11.04
C ASP A 193 6.18 10.44 10.37
N TYR A 194 5.05 10.65 11.03
CA TYR A 194 3.74 10.45 10.43
C TYR A 194 3.30 11.69 9.66
N ARG A 195 3.12 11.58 8.34
CA ARG A 195 2.51 12.64 7.50
C ARG A 195 1.77 12.01 6.33
N ILE A 196 0.62 12.56 5.99
CA ILE A 196 -0.21 12.11 4.86
C ILE A 196 0.36 12.72 3.56
N PRO A 197 0.79 11.91 2.58
CA PRO A 197 1.19 12.40 1.27
C PRO A 197 0.05 13.15 0.58
N GLN A 198 0.39 14.28 -0.06
CA GLN A 198 -0.57 15.00 -0.90
C GLN A 198 -0.89 14.19 -2.16
N SER A 199 -2.16 14.23 -2.56
CA SER A 199 -2.66 13.65 -3.81
C SER A 199 -3.85 14.47 -4.34
N PRO A 200 -3.80 14.96 -5.59
CA PRO A 200 -2.66 14.92 -6.50
C PRO A 200 -1.44 15.71 -5.98
N ARG A 201 -0.27 15.46 -6.57
CA ARG A 201 0.97 16.22 -6.34
C ARG A 201 1.73 16.47 -7.64
N GLU A 202 2.56 17.50 -7.67
CA GLU A 202 3.39 17.81 -8.84
C GLU A 202 4.40 16.69 -9.15
N TRP A 203 4.60 16.43 -10.45
CA TRP A 203 5.71 15.60 -10.94
C TRP A 203 7.05 16.24 -10.56
N PRO A 204 8.01 15.51 -9.96
CA PRO A 204 9.24 16.14 -9.45
C PRO A 204 10.18 16.75 -10.52
N TRP A 205 9.95 16.50 -11.81
CA TRP A 205 10.72 17.06 -12.93
C TRP A 205 9.84 17.58 -14.09
N LYS A 206 8.51 17.58 -13.90
CA LYS A 206 7.56 18.22 -14.82
C LYS A 206 6.61 19.08 -14.00
N PRO A 207 7.07 20.25 -13.54
CA PRO A 207 6.18 21.23 -12.94
C PRO A 207 5.03 21.46 -13.93
N GLN A 208 3.79 21.51 -13.44
CA GLN A 208 2.51 21.53 -14.18
C GLN A 208 1.82 20.17 -14.42
N LEU A 209 2.52 19.02 -14.34
CA LEU A 209 1.86 17.72 -14.43
C LEU A 209 1.52 17.17 -13.04
N GLN A 210 0.24 16.91 -12.78
CA GLN A 210 -0.25 16.37 -11.51
C GLN A 210 -0.31 14.84 -11.51
N ILE A 211 0.27 14.20 -10.49
CA ILE A 211 0.20 12.76 -10.24
C ILE A 211 -0.86 12.46 -9.19
N VAL A 212 -1.75 11.53 -9.53
CA VAL A 212 -2.61 10.86 -8.57
C VAL A 212 -1.93 9.58 -8.12
N ASN A 213 -1.36 9.61 -6.91
CA ASN A 213 -0.68 8.52 -6.21
C ASN A 213 -1.54 7.91 -5.08
N CYS A 214 -2.85 8.20 -5.07
CA CYS A 214 -3.80 7.72 -4.06
C CYS A 214 -3.40 8.04 -2.60
N GLY A 215 -2.62 9.09 -2.38
CA GLY A 215 -2.19 9.50 -1.04
C GLY A 215 -1.08 8.63 -0.43
N VAL A 216 -0.33 7.85 -1.22
CA VAL A 216 0.73 6.97 -0.69
C VAL A 216 2.09 7.29 -1.30
N ASN A 217 3.15 7.19 -0.50
CA ASN A 217 4.52 7.28 -0.97
C ASN A 217 5.09 5.91 -1.35
N MET A 218 5.96 5.88 -2.35
CA MET A 218 6.75 4.67 -2.61
C MET A 218 7.73 4.41 -1.45
N PRO A 219 8.10 3.16 -1.17
CA PRO A 219 9.06 2.84 -0.11
C PRO A 219 10.36 3.66 -0.12
N LEU A 220 10.98 3.86 -1.29
CA LEU A 220 12.25 4.59 -1.36
C LEU A 220 12.06 6.08 -1.09
N GLU A 221 10.93 6.62 -1.52
CA GLU A 221 10.49 7.97 -1.21
C GLU A 221 10.21 8.15 0.28
N THR A 222 9.50 7.21 0.92
CA THR A 222 9.23 7.21 2.36
C THR A 222 10.54 7.25 3.16
N LEU A 223 11.51 6.44 2.76
CA LEU A 223 12.84 6.43 3.38
C LEU A 223 13.59 7.75 3.17
N TYR A 224 13.64 8.24 1.93
CA TYR A 224 14.33 9.48 1.55
C TYR A 224 13.75 10.71 2.25
N ASN A 225 12.42 10.79 2.36
CA ASN A 225 11.71 11.86 3.04
C ASN A 225 11.81 11.74 4.57
N GLY A 226 11.94 10.53 5.08
CA GLY A 226 11.97 10.25 6.53
C GLY A 226 10.59 10.27 7.17
N TRP A 227 9.53 10.18 6.36
CA TRP A 227 8.15 10.26 6.80
C TRP A 227 7.20 9.54 5.84
N GLY A 228 6.05 9.13 6.36
CA GLY A 228 4.95 8.50 5.62
C GLY A 228 3.72 8.32 6.49
N ASP A 229 2.58 8.03 5.89
CA ASP A 229 1.37 7.63 6.61
C ASP A 229 1.35 6.12 6.91
N CYS A 230 0.22 5.60 7.38
CA CYS A 230 0.09 4.21 7.84
C CYS A 230 0.44 3.20 6.75
N ASP A 231 -0.01 3.44 5.54
CA ASP A 231 0.18 2.63 4.36
C ASP A 231 1.58 2.82 3.77
N SER A 232 2.07 4.05 3.62
CA SER A 232 3.46 4.28 3.15
C SER A 232 4.49 3.57 4.04
N LYS A 233 4.33 3.69 5.37
CA LYS A 233 5.21 3.02 6.36
C LYS A 233 5.03 1.50 6.35
N SER A 234 3.81 1.00 6.17
CA SER A 234 3.52 -0.44 6.05
C SER A 234 4.14 -1.08 4.81
N VAL A 235 4.03 -0.43 3.64
CA VAL A 235 4.65 -0.89 2.39
C VAL A 235 6.17 -0.87 2.52
N LEU A 236 6.76 0.16 3.14
CA LEU A 236 8.19 0.22 3.42
C LEU A 236 8.64 -0.95 4.31
N LEU A 237 7.97 -1.19 5.44
CA LEU A 237 8.32 -2.28 6.34
C LEU A 237 8.22 -3.65 5.65
N ALA A 238 7.13 -3.91 4.92
CA ALA A 238 6.97 -5.14 4.16
C ALA A 238 8.05 -5.34 3.09
N THR A 239 8.51 -4.26 2.44
CA THR A 239 9.58 -4.30 1.45
C THR A 239 10.93 -4.63 2.10
N LEU A 240 11.26 -3.98 3.22
CA LEU A 240 12.50 -4.23 3.97
C LEU A 240 12.56 -5.69 4.46
N LEU A 241 11.47 -6.19 5.06
CA LEU A 241 11.40 -7.57 5.55
C LEU A 241 11.42 -8.59 4.40
N GLY A 242 10.76 -8.31 3.28
CA GLY A 242 10.78 -9.16 2.10
C GLY A 242 12.19 -9.37 1.52
N ASN A 243 13.05 -8.35 1.62
CA ASN A 243 14.46 -8.44 1.19
C ASN A 243 15.37 -9.24 2.13
N LEU A 244 14.90 -9.64 3.32
CA LEU A 244 15.71 -10.32 4.35
C LEU A 244 15.40 -11.82 4.47
N GLY A 245 15.01 -12.44 3.37
CA GLY A 245 14.69 -13.87 3.30
C GLY A 245 13.22 -14.17 3.00
N ASN A 246 12.52 -13.26 2.31
CA ASN A 246 11.10 -13.40 1.96
C ASN A 246 10.20 -13.67 3.17
N ILE A 247 10.39 -12.89 4.25
CA ILE A 247 9.54 -12.97 5.44
C ILE A 247 8.10 -12.69 5.01
N ASN A 248 7.26 -13.74 5.03
CA ASN A 248 5.89 -13.69 4.53
C ASN A 248 5.07 -12.66 5.29
N THR A 249 4.56 -11.66 4.56
CA THR A 249 3.73 -10.60 5.12
C THR A 249 2.39 -10.49 4.41
N VAL A 250 1.40 -10.04 5.17
CA VAL A 250 0.10 -9.57 4.66
C VAL A 250 -0.05 -8.08 4.96
N PHE A 251 -0.79 -7.40 4.11
CA PHE A 251 -1.19 -6.01 4.32
C PHE A 251 -2.64 -5.98 4.79
N LEU A 252 -2.94 -5.17 5.81
CA LEU A 252 -4.29 -4.99 6.30
C LEU A 252 -4.70 -3.53 6.13
N GLU A 253 -5.90 -3.31 5.61
CA GLU A 253 -6.46 -1.99 5.37
C GLU A 253 -7.93 -1.97 5.76
N GLY A 254 -8.33 -0.95 6.51
CA GLY A 254 -9.71 -0.83 6.99
C GLY A 254 -9.87 0.36 7.90
N ASN A 255 -11.09 0.91 7.99
CA ASN A 255 -11.40 2.02 8.90
C ASN A 255 -10.44 3.22 8.81
N ARG A 256 -9.94 3.53 7.60
CA ARG A 256 -8.95 4.59 7.35
C ARG A 256 -7.62 4.37 8.08
N HIS A 257 -7.20 3.11 8.24
CA HIS A 257 -5.94 2.74 8.85
C HIS A 257 -5.35 1.52 8.14
N ALA A 258 -4.02 1.42 8.17
CA ALA A 258 -3.29 0.32 7.58
C ALA A 258 -2.16 -0.15 8.50
N PHE A 259 -1.87 -1.44 8.45
CA PHE A 259 -0.76 -2.07 9.15
C PHE A 259 -0.40 -3.38 8.44
N ILE A 260 0.68 -4.03 8.87
CA ILE A 260 1.09 -5.32 8.30
C ILE A 260 0.89 -6.46 9.29
N GLY A 261 0.79 -7.68 8.77
CA GLY A 261 0.94 -8.91 9.53
C GLY A 261 2.18 -9.66 9.07
N ILE A 262 2.93 -10.25 10.01
CA ILE A 262 4.06 -11.14 9.72
C ILE A 262 3.69 -12.58 10.06
N ALA A 263 4.01 -13.53 9.19
CA ALA A 263 3.72 -14.93 9.45
C ALA A 263 4.48 -15.42 10.71
N GLY A 264 3.77 -16.11 11.60
CA GLY A 264 4.37 -16.67 12.80
C GLY A 264 3.34 -17.06 13.85
N MET A 265 3.75 -17.92 14.79
CA MET A 265 2.89 -18.30 15.91
C MET A 265 2.72 -17.09 16.84
N PRO A 266 1.49 -16.64 17.12
CA PRO A 266 1.26 -15.56 18.07
C PRO A 266 1.60 -16.01 19.48
N GLY A 267 2.24 -15.13 20.24
CA GLY A 267 2.45 -15.29 21.67
C GLY A 267 1.16 -15.07 22.47
N ARG A 268 1.24 -15.27 23.79
CA ARG A 268 0.11 -15.03 24.70
C ARG A 268 -0.34 -13.57 24.60
N ASN A 269 -1.64 -13.37 24.41
CA ASN A 269 -2.29 -12.06 24.28
C ASN A 269 -1.86 -11.23 23.07
N GLU A 270 -1.16 -11.79 22.08
CA GLU A 270 -0.86 -11.06 20.85
C GLU A 270 -2.06 -11.01 19.92
N HIS A 271 -2.24 -9.86 19.27
CA HIS A 271 -3.20 -9.65 18.20
C HIS A 271 -2.67 -10.26 16.90
N PHE A 272 -3.49 -11.09 16.27
CA PHE A 272 -3.16 -11.79 15.03
C PHE A 272 -4.40 -11.92 14.15
N VAL A 273 -4.17 -12.18 12.86
CA VAL A 273 -5.22 -12.65 11.94
C VAL A 273 -4.85 -14.01 11.37
N THR A 274 -5.84 -14.77 10.94
CA THR A 274 -5.62 -16.00 10.16
C THR A 274 -6.02 -15.71 8.73
N HIS A 275 -5.09 -15.94 7.79
CA HIS A 275 -5.36 -15.81 6.36
C HIS A 275 -4.76 -17.02 5.65
N ARG A 276 -5.56 -17.73 4.84
CA ARG A 276 -5.14 -18.96 4.14
C ARG A 276 -4.47 -19.98 5.06
N ASN A 277 -5.08 -20.22 6.23
CA ASN A 277 -4.58 -21.13 7.29
C ASN A 277 -3.21 -20.75 7.90
N ILE A 278 -2.69 -19.56 7.61
CA ILE A 278 -1.46 -19.04 8.21
C ILE A 278 -1.84 -17.95 9.22
N LYS A 279 -1.24 -18.00 10.41
CA LYS A 279 -1.38 -16.94 11.42
C LYS A 279 -0.38 -15.84 11.16
N TYR A 280 -0.85 -14.60 11.23
CA TYR A 280 -0.04 -13.39 11.04
C TYR A 280 -0.13 -12.51 12.28
N ARG A 281 1.01 -12.31 12.94
CA ARG A 281 1.15 -11.38 14.09
C ARG A 281 1.10 -9.95 13.56
N LEU A 282 0.27 -9.10 14.15
CA LEU A 282 0.03 -7.74 13.64
C LEU A 282 1.11 -6.76 14.10
N ILE A 283 1.47 -5.82 13.23
CA ILE A 283 2.49 -4.80 13.49
C ILE A 283 1.91 -3.42 13.18
N GLU A 284 1.69 -2.61 14.22
CA GLU A 284 1.39 -1.18 14.05
C GLU A 284 2.64 -0.42 13.60
N THR A 285 2.56 0.31 12.49
CA THR A 285 3.71 1.05 11.94
C THR A 285 3.70 2.54 12.28
N THR A 286 2.58 3.09 12.74
CA THR A 286 2.47 4.54 13.03
C THR A 286 2.82 4.89 14.47
N THR A 287 2.89 3.90 15.36
CA THR A 287 3.08 4.07 16.79
C THR A 287 3.97 2.94 17.30
N PRO A 288 4.90 3.17 18.25
CA PRO A 288 5.87 2.19 18.72
C PRO A 288 5.26 1.09 19.60
N TYR A 289 4.27 0.37 19.07
CA TYR A 289 3.74 -0.82 19.71
C TYR A 289 4.67 -2.01 19.46
N PRO A 290 4.78 -2.94 20.43
CA PRO A 290 5.39 -4.24 20.19
C PRO A 290 4.69 -5.01 19.06
N ILE A 291 5.43 -5.88 18.38
CA ILE A 291 4.86 -6.87 17.46
C ILE A 291 3.78 -7.67 18.21
N GLY A 292 2.64 -7.91 17.55
CA GLY A 292 1.48 -8.53 18.15
C GLY A 292 0.64 -7.57 19.00
N LYS A 293 0.91 -6.25 18.97
CA LYS A 293 0.08 -5.25 19.63
C LYS A 293 -0.30 -4.15 18.63
N ILE A 294 -1.58 -3.78 18.68
CA ILE A 294 -2.19 -2.70 17.91
C ILE A 294 -3.21 -2.01 18.82
N SER A 295 -3.70 -0.83 18.42
CA SER A 295 -4.70 -0.13 19.20
C SER A 295 -5.97 -0.97 19.43
N LYS A 296 -6.67 -0.74 20.56
CA LYS A 296 -7.94 -1.40 20.86
C LYS A 296 -8.98 -1.18 19.76
N LYS A 297 -9.00 0.02 19.16
CA LYS A 297 -9.88 0.38 18.05
C LYS A 297 -9.59 -0.47 16.81
N SER A 298 -8.33 -0.57 16.42
CA SER A 298 -7.91 -1.39 15.28
C SER A 298 -8.22 -2.87 15.52
N TRP A 299 -7.93 -3.39 16.71
CA TRP A 299 -8.25 -4.78 17.08
C TRP A 299 -9.75 -5.08 17.03
N THR A 300 -10.58 -4.20 17.60
CA THR A 300 -12.04 -4.33 17.53
C THR A 300 -12.53 -4.32 16.09
N GLY A 301 -11.95 -3.49 15.23
CA GLY A 301 -12.31 -3.44 13.81
C GLY A 301 -11.97 -4.74 13.07
N ILE A 302 -10.83 -5.35 13.37
CA ILE A 302 -10.46 -6.67 12.82
C ILE A 302 -11.46 -7.74 13.26
N GLN A 303 -11.80 -7.78 14.55
CA GLN A 303 -12.78 -8.74 15.09
C GLN A 303 -14.17 -8.59 14.46
N LYS A 304 -14.48 -7.40 13.94
CA LYS A 304 -15.72 -7.07 13.22
C LYS A 304 -15.58 -7.17 11.69
N GLU A 305 -14.50 -7.77 11.20
CA GLU A 305 -14.22 -7.95 9.76
C GLU A 305 -14.20 -6.65 8.96
N GLN A 306 -13.84 -5.53 9.60
CA GLN A 306 -13.78 -4.21 8.98
C GLN A 306 -12.43 -3.94 8.28
N PHE A 307 -11.56 -4.95 8.22
CA PHE A 307 -10.26 -4.89 7.57
C PHE A 307 -10.17 -5.94 6.48
N GLN A 308 -9.73 -5.50 5.30
CA GLN A 308 -9.36 -6.41 4.22
C GLN A 308 -7.92 -6.86 4.40
N VAL A 309 -7.66 -8.13 4.12
CA VAL A 309 -6.32 -8.72 4.18
C VAL A 309 -5.83 -8.98 2.76
N TYR A 310 -4.71 -8.38 2.39
CA TYR A 310 -4.08 -8.56 1.09
C TYR A 310 -2.78 -9.35 1.21
N GLN A 311 -2.65 -10.40 0.40
CA GLN A 311 -1.37 -11.10 0.21
C GLN A 311 -0.44 -10.21 -0.61
N VAL A 312 0.72 -9.85 -0.05
CA VAL A 312 1.64 -8.88 -0.69
C VAL A 312 3.03 -9.45 -1.02
N GLN A 313 3.25 -10.72 -0.69
CA GLN A 313 4.42 -11.49 -1.12
C GLN A 313 3.93 -12.77 -1.81
#